data_AF-A0A2D8AH95-F1
#
_entry.id   AF-A0A2D8AH95-F1
#
_cell.length_a   1.000
_cell.length_b   1.000
_cell.length_c   1.000
_cell.angle_alpha   90.00
_cell.angle_beta   90.00
_cell.angle_gamma   90.00
#
_symmetry.space_group_name_H-M   'P 1'
#
loop_
_entity.id
_entity.type
_entity.pdbx_description
1 polymer ?
#
loop_
_entity_poly.entity_id
_entity_poly.type
_entity_poly.pdbx_seq_one_letter_code
_entity_poly.pdbx_strand_id
1 'polypeptide(L)'
;MPNFPEPPKSYSSVFLEETDKPLPEKIDPRARYAFFSTIAQGGKSLSKSCKDLHLSRFVCYKTLKPEFAADEIEQMRLIREARVNSMLQHPNTVPTYELGRDGCGNPNFTTKLVHGYTLREILNFRE
;
A
#
# COMPACT_ATOMS: atom_id res chain seq x y z
N MET A 1 -2.34 -16.18 -25.23
CA MET A 1 -3.27 -15.66 -24.20
C MET A 1 -2.47 -14.78 -23.25
N PRO A 2 -3.06 -13.72 -22.66
CA PRO A 2 -2.42 -12.99 -21.59
C PRO A 2 -2.08 -13.97 -20.48
N ASN A 3 -0.81 -14.03 -20.09
CA ASN A 3 -0.39 -14.85 -18.97
C ASN A 3 -0.75 -14.13 -17.69
N PHE A 4 -2.05 -14.11 -17.36
CA PHE A 4 -2.58 -13.47 -16.16
C PHE A 4 -1.79 -13.90 -14.92
N PRO A 5 -1.37 -12.99 -14.02
CA PRO A 5 -0.84 -13.39 -12.74
C PRO A 5 -1.97 -14.17 -12.09
N GLU A 6 -1.73 -15.46 -11.94
CA GLU A 6 -2.67 -16.30 -11.25
C GLU A 6 -2.85 -15.72 -9.84
N PRO A 7 -4.09 -15.64 -9.32
CA PRO A 7 -4.26 -15.43 -7.89
C PRO A 7 -3.35 -16.44 -7.18
N PRO A 8 -2.71 -16.06 -6.07
CA PRO A 8 -1.75 -16.93 -5.42
C PRO A 8 -2.41 -18.31 -5.20
N LYS A 9 -1.76 -19.38 -5.70
CA LYS A 9 -2.29 -20.76 -5.67
C LYS A 9 -2.66 -21.25 -4.27
N SER A 10 -2.14 -20.57 -3.26
CA SER A 10 -2.41 -20.75 -1.84
C SER A 10 -2.79 -19.39 -1.25
N TYR A 11 -3.87 -19.36 -0.46
CA TYR A 11 -4.06 -18.26 0.49
C TYR A 11 -2.89 -18.23 1.47
N SER A 12 -2.68 -17.09 2.14
CA SER A 12 -1.76 -17.00 3.26
C SER A 12 -2.11 -18.11 4.25
N SER A 13 -1.20 -19.07 4.44
CA SER A 13 -1.32 -19.97 5.59
C SER A 13 -1.30 -19.10 6.84
N VAL A 14 -2.27 -19.28 7.71
CA VAL A 14 -2.31 -18.56 8.98
C VAL A 14 -1.35 -19.27 9.92
N PHE A 15 -0.22 -18.65 10.21
CA PHE A 15 0.80 -19.21 11.09
C PHE A 15 0.62 -18.68 12.51
N LEU A 16 0.61 -19.58 13.50
CA LEU A 16 0.54 -19.22 14.93
C LEU A 16 1.65 -18.24 15.32
N GLU A 17 2.85 -18.42 14.77
CA GLU A 17 4.00 -17.53 14.99
C GLU A 17 3.74 -16.07 14.57
N GLU A 18 2.80 -15.84 13.64
CA GLU A 18 2.43 -14.50 13.17
C GLU A 18 1.20 -13.93 13.88
N THR A 19 0.26 -14.78 14.34
CA THR A 19 -0.98 -14.35 15.02
C THR A 19 -0.78 -14.12 16.50
N ASP A 20 0.08 -14.91 17.15
CA ASP A 20 0.29 -14.89 18.60
C ASP A 20 1.50 -14.02 18.96
N LYS A 21 2.16 -13.43 17.96
CA LYS A 21 3.26 -12.49 18.16
C LYS A 21 2.77 -11.32 19.01
N PRO A 22 3.44 -11.01 20.15
CA PRO A 22 3.05 -9.87 20.96
C PRO A 22 3.25 -8.57 20.19
N LEU A 23 2.30 -7.66 20.33
CA LEU A 23 2.44 -6.31 19.80
C LEU A 23 3.59 -5.60 20.55
N PRO A 24 4.45 -4.81 19.87
CA PRO A 24 5.47 -4.03 20.55
C PRO A 24 4.87 -3.10 21.60
N GLU A 25 5.48 -3.04 22.80
CA GLU A 25 5.03 -2.15 23.88
C GLU A 25 5.08 -0.66 23.49
N LYS A 26 5.97 -0.31 22.55
CA LYS A 26 6.11 1.04 22.00
C LYS A 26 5.92 0.99 20.49
N ILE A 27 5.00 1.82 20.00
CA ILE A 27 4.77 1.99 18.57
C ILE A 27 5.82 2.95 18.01
N ASP A 28 6.78 2.43 17.27
CA ASP A 28 7.68 3.23 16.44
C ASP A 28 7.15 3.28 15.00
N PRO A 29 6.76 4.46 14.47
CA PRO A 29 6.35 4.62 13.08
C PRO A 29 7.39 4.10 12.06
N ARG A 30 8.67 4.05 12.45
CA ARG A 30 9.78 3.53 11.62
C ARG A 30 9.80 2.01 11.53
N ALA A 31 9.21 1.32 12.51
CA ALA A 31 9.35 -0.13 12.67
C ALA A 31 8.11 -0.91 12.21
N ARG A 32 6.99 -0.25 11.90
CA ARG A 32 5.74 -0.94 11.58
C ARG A 32 5.76 -1.65 10.22
N TYR A 33 6.43 -1.09 9.23
CA TYR A 33 6.38 -1.57 7.85
C TYR A 33 7.74 -2.08 7.38
N ALA A 34 7.77 -3.26 6.74
CA ALA A 34 8.99 -3.90 6.25
C ALA A 34 8.81 -4.57 4.87
N PHE A 35 9.90 -5.06 4.28
CA PHE A 35 9.89 -5.78 3.00
C PHE A 35 9.31 -4.98 1.83
N PHE A 36 9.78 -3.74 1.68
CA PHE A 36 9.31 -2.85 0.63
C PHE A 36 9.74 -3.31 -0.76
N SER A 37 8.79 -3.34 -1.70
CA SER A 37 9.05 -3.53 -3.13
C SER A 37 8.18 -2.57 -3.95
N THR A 38 8.75 -1.92 -4.96
CA THR A 38 8.01 -0.96 -5.79
C THR A 38 7.05 -1.71 -6.73
N ILE A 39 5.77 -1.35 -6.69
CA ILE A 39 4.73 -1.97 -7.53
C ILE A 39 4.19 -1.04 -8.60
N ALA A 40 4.20 0.28 -8.36
CA ALA A 40 3.76 1.26 -9.35
C ALA A 40 4.39 2.62 -9.10
N GLN A 41 4.61 3.37 -10.18
CA GLN A 41 5.03 4.77 -10.13
C GLN A 41 3.95 5.62 -10.80
N GLY A 42 3.29 6.46 -10.01
CA GLY A 42 2.39 7.48 -10.53
C GLY A 42 3.16 8.70 -11.03
N GLY A 43 2.44 9.77 -11.37
CA GLY A 43 3.07 11.04 -11.73
C GLY A 43 3.95 11.58 -10.59
N LYS A 44 3.35 11.75 -9.40
CA LYS A 44 4.01 12.36 -8.22
C LYS A 44 4.15 11.42 -7.03
N SER A 45 3.55 10.25 -7.10
CA SER A 45 3.51 9.26 -6.02
C SER A 45 4.20 7.97 -6.41
N LEU A 46 4.65 7.27 -5.39
CA LEU A 46 5.29 5.96 -5.45
C LEU A 46 4.45 5.00 -4.62
N SER A 47 4.06 3.88 -5.22
CA SER A 47 3.34 2.81 -4.54
C SER A 47 4.26 1.61 -4.39
N LYS A 48 4.41 1.14 -3.16
CA LYS A 48 5.22 -0.01 -2.79
C LYS A 48 4.36 -1.07 -2.11
N SER A 49 4.58 -2.35 -2.37
CA SER A 49 4.11 -3.40 -1.47
C SER A 49 5.00 -3.43 -0.23
N CYS A 50 4.44 -3.60 0.96
CA CYS A 50 5.18 -3.88 2.18
C CYS A 50 4.36 -4.77 3.12
N LYS A 51 5.01 -5.39 4.10
CA LYS A 51 4.35 -6.12 5.19
C LYS A 51 4.10 -5.15 6.35
N ASP A 52 2.84 -5.00 6.75
CA ASP A 52 2.46 -4.45 8.04
C ASP A 52 2.80 -5.49 9.11
N LEU A 53 3.79 -5.20 9.94
CA LEU A 53 4.28 -6.12 10.96
C LEU A 53 3.36 -6.19 12.19
N HIS A 54 2.44 -5.25 12.35
CA HIS A 54 1.45 -5.30 13.43
C HIS A 54 0.26 -6.18 13.06
N LEU A 55 -0.14 -6.15 11.78
CA LEU A 55 -1.27 -6.93 11.27
C LEU A 55 -0.85 -8.17 10.48
N SER A 56 0.45 -8.45 10.41
CA SER A 56 1.05 -9.59 9.71
C SER A 56 0.51 -9.79 8.27
N ARG A 57 0.33 -8.70 7.52
CA ARG A 57 -0.23 -8.75 6.15
C ARG A 57 0.49 -7.83 5.18
N PHE A 58 0.44 -8.16 3.89
CA PHE A 58 0.94 -7.27 2.85
C PHE A 58 -0.10 -6.19 2.48
N VAL A 59 0.37 -4.97 2.35
CA VAL A 59 -0.42 -3.78 1.99
C VAL A 59 0.28 -3.00 0.88
N CYS A 60 -0.48 -2.15 0.19
CA CYS A 60 0.12 -1.11 -0.65
C CYS A 60 0.41 0.10 0.22
N TYR A 61 1.64 0.60 0.18
CA TYR A 61 2.15 1.76 0.90
C TYR A 61 2.48 2.85 -0.10
N LYS A 62 1.73 3.96 -0.03
CA LYS A 62 1.83 5.06 -0.99
C LYS A 62 2.48 6.28 -0.35
N THR A 63 3.49 6.81 -1.03
CA THR A 63 4.21 8.05 -0.67
C THR A 63 4.31 8.99 -1.86
N LEU A 64 4.78 10.21 -1.63
CA LEU A 64 5.32 11.03 -2.71
C LEU A 64 6.65 10.45 -3.20
N LYS A 65 7.03 10.78 -4.43
CA LYS A 65 8.40 10.56 -4.91
C LYS A 65 9.36 11.49 -4.16
N PRO A 66 10.65 11.13 -4.01
CA PRO A 66 11.62 11.92 -3.25
C PRO A 66 11.67 13.39 -3.66
N GLU A 67 11.57 13.69 -4.96
CA GLU A 67 11.61 15.05 -5.51
C GLU A 67 10.39 15.91 -5.13
N PHE A 68 9.27 15.31 -4.71
CA PHE A 68 8.07 16.02 -4.26
C PHE A 68 7.86 15.91 -2.74
N ALA A 69 8.70 15.17 -2.01
CA ALA A 69 8.45 14.84 -0.62
C ALA A 69 8.36 16.08 0.28
N ALA A 70 9.12 17.14 -0.01
CA ALA A 70 9.11 18.40 0.73
C ALA A 70 8.10 19.44 0.23
N ASP A 71 7.37 19.17 -0.86
CA ASP A 71 6.38 20.10 -1.42
C ASP A 71 5.08 20.03 -0.60
N GLU A 72 4.77 21.10 0.13
CA GLU A 72 3.59 21.19 0.99
C GLU A 72 2.26 21.02 0.24
N ILE A 73 2.19 21.49 -1.01
CA ILE A 73 0.98 21.37 -1.84
C ILE A 73 0.76 19.90 -2.20
N GLU A 74 1.83 19.20 -2.57
CA GLU A 74 1.76 17.77 -2.90
C GLU A 74 1.53 16.89 -1.67
N GLN A 75 2.10 17.25 -0.51
CA GLN A 75 1.77 16.61 0.76
C GLN A 75 0.28 16.77 1.09
N MET A 76 -0.26 17.97 0.96
CA MET A 76 -1.69 18.24 1.18
C MET A 76 -2.57 17.42 0.21
N ARG A 77 -2.17 17.30 -1.06
CA ARG A 77 -2.89 16.49 -2.06
C ARG A 77 -2.88 14.99 -1.72
N LEU A 78 -1.74 14.45 -1.29
CA LEU A 78 -1.64 13.05 -0.86
C LEU A 78 -2.54 12.78 0.36
N ILE A 79 -2.53 13.67 1.35
CA ILE A 79 -3.39 13.56 2.54
C ILE A 79 -4.87 13.64 2.14
N ARG A 80 -5.23 14.54 1.22
CA ARG A 80 -6.59 14.66 0.70
C ARG A 80 -7.02 13.38 -0.01
N GLU A 81 -6.16 12.80 -0.84
CA GLU A 81 -6.43 11.53 -1.52
C GLU A 81 -6.74 10.41 -0.52
N ALA A 82 -5.89 10.25 0.49
CA ALA A 82 -6.08 9.23 1.53
C ALA A 82 -7.43 9.38 2.25
N ARG A 83 -7.79 10.62 2.62
CA ARG A 83 -9.05 10.94 3.32
C ARG A 83 -10.27 10.69 2.45
N VAL A 84 -10.26 11.19 1.20
CA VAL A 84 -11.37 10.97 0.26
C VAL A 84 -11.55 9.48 0.00
N ASN A 85 -10.47 8.74 -0.24
CA ASN A 85 -10.53 7.30 -0.46
C ASN A 85 -11.08 6.55 0.76
N SER A 86 -10.72 6.97 1.98
CA SER A 86 -11.24 6.36 3.23
C SER A 86 -12.74 6.56 3.44
N MET A 87 -13.34 7.58 2.82
CA MET A 87 -14.79 7.85 2.89
C MET A 87 -15.59 6.96 1.92
N LEU A 88 -14.93 6.33 0.94
CA LEU A 88 -15.58 5.48 -0.06
C LEU A 88 -15.64 4.02 0.41
N GLN A 89 -16.69 3.66 1.14
CA GLN A 89 -16.92 2.29 1.61
C GLN A 89 -17.77 1.50 0.62
N HIS A 90 -17.12 0.81 -0.32
CA HIS A 90 -17.79 -0.02 -1.32
C HIS A 90 -16.94 -1.25 -1.66
N PRO A 91 -17.51 -2.43 -1.94
CA PRO A 91 -16.74 -3.64 -2.28
C PRO A 91 -15.81 -3.47 -3.49
N ASN A 92 -16.14 -2.56 -4.41
CA ASN A 92 -15.36 -2.28 -5.62
C ASN A 92 -14.45 -1.04 -5.49
N THR A 93 -14.30 -0.45 -4.30
CA THR A 93 -13.30 0.58 -4.02
C THR A 93 -12.18 -0.01 -3.18
N VAL A 94 -10.96 0.51 -3.34
CA VAL A 94 -9.81 0.03 -2.55
C VAL A 94 -9.87 0.69 -1.18
N PRO A 95 -9.99 -0.05 -0.07
CA PRO A 95 -10.04 0.56 1.25
C PRO A 95 -8.69 1.15 1.65
N THR A 96 -8.72 2.34 2.26
CA THR A 96 -7.58 2.90 3.02
C THR A 96 -7.54 2.25 4.40
N TYR A 97 -6.36 1.79 4.83
CA TYR A 97 -6.15 1.21 6.14
C TYR A 97 -5.60 2.21 7.14
N GLU A 98 -4.65 3.05 6.73
CA GLU A 98 -4.03 4.04 7.62
C GLU A 98 -3.51 5.24 6.83
N LEU A 99 -3.55 6.42 7.46
CA LEU A 99 -2.83 7.62 7.06
C LEU A 99 -1.81 7.94 8.16
N GLY A 100 -0.53 8.01 7.81
CA GLY A 100 0.57 8.17 8.77
C GLY A 100 1.71 9.03 8.25
N ARG A 101 2.83 8.97 8.96
CA ARG A 101 4.11 9.57 8.56
C ARG A 101 5.22 8.53 8.62
N ASP A 102 6.17 8.62 7.69
CA ASP A 102 7.33 7.74 7.65
C ASP A 102 8.40 8.17 8.67
N GLY A 103 9.53 7.46 8.69
CA GLY A 103 10.63 7.76 9.61
C GLY A 103 11.29 9.12 9.44
N CYS A 104 11.10 9.75 8.27
CA CYS A 104 11.56 11.08 7.93
C CYS A 104 10.46 12.14 8.14
N GLY A 105 9.27 11.74 8.57
CA GLY A 105 8.14 12.63 8.78
C GLY A 105 7.29 12.89 7.53
N ASN A 106 7.56 12.26 6.39
CA ASN A 106 6.76 12.48 5.18
C ASN A 106 5.42 11.74 5.26
N PRO A 107 4.32 12.32 4.75
CA PRO A 107 3.02 11.66 4.77
C PRO A 107 3.05 10.38 3.91
N ASN A 108 2.39 9.35 4.42
CA ASN A 108 2.13 8.11 3.71
C ASN A 108 0.72 7.64 4.02
N PHE A 109 0.17 6.78 3.16
CA PHE A 109 -1.03 6.03 3.52
C PHE A 109 -0.98 4.63 2.96
N THR A 110 -1.67 3.71 3.63
CA THR A 110 -1.74 2.32 3.24
C THR A 110 -3.13 1.94 2.75
N THR A 111 -3.17 1.05 1.78
CA THR A 111 -4.41 0.53 1.18
C THR A 111 -4.30 -0.97 0.97
N LYS A 112 -5.42 -1.61 0.61
CA LYS A 112 -5.40 -3.00 0.14
C LYS A 112 -4.41 -3.15 -1.02
N LEU A 113 -3.51 -4.13 -0.90
CA LEU A 113 -2.71 -4.57 -2.03
C LEU A 113 -3.62 -5.36 -2.98
N VAL A 114 -3.84 -4.82 -4.18
CA VAL A 114 -4.66 -5.46 -5.22
C VAL A 114 -3.74 -6.20 -6.18
N HIS A 115 -3.95 -7.50 -6.31
CA HIS A 115 -3.26 -8.34 -7.28
C HIS A 115 -4.08 -8.45 -8.55
N GLY A 116 -3.40 -8.56 -9.69
CA GLY A 116 -4.03 -8.64 -11.01
C GLY A 116 -3.42 -7.64 -11.98
N TYR A 117 -4.20 -7.30 -13.00
CA TYR A 117 -3.83 -6.29 -13.99
C TYR A 117 -4.79 -5.12 -13.97
N THR A 118 -4.25 -3.95 -14.31
CA THR A 118 -5.04 -2.79 -14.70
C THR A 118 -5.78 -3.05 -16.00
N LEU A 119 -6.90 -2.37 -16.20
CA LEU A 119 -7.64 -2.42 -17.46
C LEU A 119 -6.75 -2.03 -18.66
N ARG A 120 -5.82 -1.08 -18.48
CA ARG A 120 -4.88 -0.66 -19.51
C ARG A 120 -3.98 -1.81 -19.98
N GLU A 121 -3.41 -2.57 -19.04
CA GLU A 121 -2.56 -3.72 -19.38
C GLU A 121 -3.35 -4.78 -20.15
N ILE A 122 -4.61 -5.02 -19.77
CA ILE A 122 -5.50 -5.95 -20.46
C ILE A 122 -5.80 -5.49 -21.88
N LEU A 123 -6.03 -4.19 -22.09
CA LEU A 123 -6.29 -3.62 -23.42
C LEU A 123 -5.05 -3.69 -24.31
N ASN A 124 -3.88 -3.31 -23.79
CA ASN A 124 -2.62 -3.34 -24.53
C ASN A 124 -2.20 -4.77 -24.91
N PHE A 125 -2.62 -5.79 -24.17
CA PHE A 125 -2.33 -7.18 -24.51
C PHE A 125 -3.04 -7.65 -25.79
N ARG A 126 -4.11 -6.96 -26.22
CA ARG A 126 -4.93 -7.37 -27.38
C ARG A 126 -4.40 -6.83 -28.71
N GLU A 127 -3.40 -5.95 -28.68
CA GLU A 127 -2.62 -5.52 -29.86
C GLU A 127 -1.42 -6.45 -30.06
#